data_AF-A0A6V7LXY9-F1
#
_entry.id   AF-A0A6V7LXY9-F1
#
_cell.length_a   1.000
_cell.length_b   1.000
_cell.length_c   1.000
_cell.angle_alpha   90.00
_cell.angle_beta   90.00
_cell.angle_gamma   90.00
#
_symmetry.space_group_name_H-M   'P 1'
#
loop_
_entity.id
_entity.type
_entity.pdbx_description
1 polymer ?
#
loop_
_entity_poly.entity_id
_entity_poly.type
_entity_poly.pdbx_seq_one_letter_code
_entity_poly.pdbx_strand_id
1 'polypeptide(L)' 'MDCVIDGADDVDSDMNLVKGGGGCLLQEKIVASCAKDMIVIADYT' A
#
# COMPACT_ATOMS: atom_id res chain seq x y z
N MET A 1 -3.55 -8.84 12.08
CA MET A 1 -4.58 -8.87 11.02
C MET A 1 -4.10 -9.86 9.96
N ASP A 2 -4.98 -10.56 9.26
CA ASP A 2 -4.52 -11.57 8.30
C ASP A 2 -4.13 -10.95 6.95
N CYS A 3 -4.94 -10.03 6.41
CA CYS A 3 -4.67 -9.36 5.15
C CYS A 3 -5.04 -7.87 5.22
N VAL A 4 -4.30 -7.02 4.50
CA VAL A 4 -4.63 -5.62 4.23
C VAL A 4 -4.70 -5.40 2.73
N ILE A 5 -5.68 -4.62 2.28
CA ILE A 5 -5.86 -4.23 0.89
C ILE A 5 -5.75 -2.72 0.83
N ASP A 6 -4.87 -2.20 -0.02
CA ASP A 6 -4.61 -0.77 -0.13
C ASP A 6 -4.26 -0.38 -1.58
N GLY A 7 -4.39 0.91 -1.91
CA GLY A 7 -3.96 1.46 -3.19
C GLY A 7 -2.47 1.86 -3.19
N ALA A 8 -1.93 2.18 -4.36
CA ALA A 8 -0.65 2.85 -4.49
C ALA A 8 -0.76 3.98 -5.53
N ASP A 9 -0.02 5.07 -5.31
CA ASP A 9 0.04 6.20 -6.26
C ASP A 9 0.94 5.83 -7.44
N ASP A 10 2.10 5.20 -7.18
CA ASP A 10 2.97 4.58 -8.18
C ASP A 10 3.53 3.23 -7.66
N VAL A 11 3.82 2.30 -8.58
CA VAL A 11 4.44 0.99 -8.30
C VAL A 11 5.55 0.72 -9.30
N ASP A 12 6.71 0.28 -8.82
CA ASP A 12 7.82 -0.16 -9.69
C ASP A 12 7.88 -1.70 -9.84
N SER A 13 8.75 -2.17 -10.74
CA SER A 13 8.94 -3.61 -11.00
C SER A 13 9.48 -4.41 -9.81
N ASP A 14 10.09 -3.73 -8.85
CA ASP A 14 10.64 -4.31 -7.63
C ASP A 14 9.62 -4.30 -6.48
N MET A 15 8.35 -3.96 -6.77
CA MET A 15 7.25 -3.85 -5.83
C MET A 15 7.44 -2.74 -4.77
N ASN A 16 8.25 -1.73 -5.06
CA ASN A 16 8.28 -0.52 -4.24
C ASN A 16 7.05 0.32 -4.57
N LEU A 17 6.42 0.85 -3.50
CA LEU A 17 5.18 1.59 -3.58
C LEU A 17 5.42 3.04 -3.18
N VAL A 18 5.01 3.97 -4.04
CA VAL A 18 4.83 5.37 -3.65
C VAL A 18 3.39 5.53 -3.20
N LYS A 19 3.20 6.07 -2.00
CA LYS A 19 1.90 6.31 -1.37
C LYS A 19 1.92 7.65 -0.65
N GLY A 20 0.74 8.20 -0.42
CA GLY A 20 0.54 9.35 0.45
C GLY A 20 -0.17 10.52 -0.21
N GLY A 21 -0.63 10.39 -1.46
CA GLY A 21 -1.47 11.39 -2.11
C GLY A 21 -2.72 11.79 -1.31
N GLY A 22 -3.25 10.88 -0.49
CA GLY A 22 -4.41 11.11 0.38
C GLY A 22 -4.12 11.70 1.78
N GLY A 23 -2.85 11.92 2.15
CA GLY A 23 -2.47 12.47 3.46
C GLY A 23 -2.54 11.49 4.65
N CYS A 24 -2.81 10.21 4.42
CA CYS A 24 -3.00 9.18 5.46
C CYS A 24 -1.82 8.19 5.59
N LEU A 25 -0.66 8.47 4.97
CA LEU A 25 0.45 7.54 4.83
C LEU A 25 0.92 6.90 6.15
N LEU A 26 0.94 7.66 7.25
CA LEU A 26 1.37 7.14 8.54
C LEU A 26 0.45 6.01 9.03
N GLN A 27 -0.86 6.18 8.91
CA GLN A 27 -1.84 5.17 9.33
C GLN A 27 -1.82 3.96 8.40
N GLU A 28 -1.73 4.20 7.09
CA GLU A 28 -1.60 3.15 6.07
C GLU A 28 -0.40 2.24 6.36
N LYS A 29 0.76 2.84 6.69
CA LYS A 29 1.98 2.09 7.00
C LYS A 29 1.89 1.29 8.30
N ILE A 30 1.26 1.84 9.34
CA ILE A 30 1.03 1.12 10.61
C ILE A 30 0.16 -0.11 10.37
N VAL A 31 -0.97 0.05 9.67
CA VAL A 31 -1.90 -1.04 9.37
C VAL A 31 -1.24 -2.11 8.50
N ALA A 32 -0.49 -1.71 7.47
CA ALA A 32 0.28 -2.63 6.62
C ALA A 32 1.32 -3.42 7.42
N SER A 33 2.08 -2.77 8.32
CA SER A 33 3.08 -3.45 9.16
C SER A 33 2.49 -4.47 10.16
N CYS A 34 1.19 -4.37 10.46
CA CYS A 34 0.48 -5.28 11.37
C CYS A 34 -0.21 -6.45 10.64
N ALA A 35 -0.12 -6.50 9.31
CA ALA A 35 -0.73 -7.53 8.47
C ALA A 35 0.28 -8.63 8.11
N LYS A 36 -0.20 -9.85 7.91
CA LYS A 36 0.63 -10.94 7.35
C LYS A 36 0.79 -10.76 5.85
N ASP A 37 -0.32 -10.43 5.17
CA ASP A 37 -0.37 -10.21 3.74
C ASP A 37 -0.81 -8.77 3.41
N MET A 38 -0.15 -8.15 2.44
CA MET A 38 -0.53 -6.85 1.88
C MET A 38 -0.81 -6.99 0.38
N ILE A 39 -2.05 -6.69 -0.01
CA ILE A 39 -2.49 -6.71 -1.40
C ILE A 39 -2.64 -5.26 -1.87
N VAL A 40 -1.96 -4.94 -2.97
CA VAL A 40 -2.01 -3.60 -3.57
C VAL A 40 -2.89 -3.64 -4.81
N ILE A 41 -3.80 -2.67 -4.94
CA ILE A 41 -4.61 -2.47 -6.14
C ILE A 41 -4.21 -1.13 -6.75
N ALA A 42 -3.65 -1.17 -7.95
CA ALA A 42 -3.30 0.01 -8.73
C ALA A 42 -3.79 -0.17 -10.18
N ASP A 43 -4.05 0.94 -10.87
CA ASP A 43 -4.41 0.91 -12.29
C ASP A 43 -3.16 0.75 -13.16
N TYR A 44 -3.30 0.15 -14.34
CA TYR A 44 -2.24 0.03 -15.33
C TYR A 44 -2.25 1.30 -16.19
N THR A 45 -1.47 2.30 -15.80
CA THR A 45 -1.28 3.55 -16.56
C THR A 45 0.16 3.68 -17.03
#